data_AF-A0A553AD31-F1
#
_entry.id   AF-A0A553AD31-F1
#
_cell.length_a   1.000
_cell.length_b   1.000
_cell.length_c   1.000
_cell.angle_alpha   90.00
_cell.angle_beta   90.00
_cell.angle_gamma   90.00
#
_symmetry.space_group_name_H-M   'P 1'
#
loop_
_entity.id
_entity.type
_entity.pdbx_description
1 polymer ?
#
loop_
_entity_poly.entity_id
_entity_poly.type
_entity_poly.pdbx_seq_one_letter_code
_entity_poly.pdbx_strand_id
1 'polypeptide(L)'
;MNNADNKPNKSKLLFGIATSIFFVILGIYLFSTATEQIDTFHAGFSESQYFYSDDSKQTLLVRYGEIQNLPTQLQKEIDKSVVSEIEAELPKPTKGEGSYRYYNSFCCPHCSSPFIDFQKNRQIRPNEYYGNKYINEKIYTIDDNQLAEK
;
A
#
# COMPACT_ATOMS: atom_id res chain seq x y z
N MET A 1 -12.68 63.83 55.46
CA MET A 1 -11.59 64.19 54.52
C MET A 1 -10.64 62.98 54.49
N ASN A 2 -10.43 62.22 53.41
CA ASN A 2 -10.67 62.43 51.99
C ASN A 2 -11.01 61.09 51.29
N ASN A 3 -11.82 61.20 50.25
CA ASN A 3 -11.97 60.22 49.17
C ASN A 3 -10.66 60.03 48.40
N ALA A 4 -10.46 58.83 47.85
CA ALA A 4 -9.88 58.50 46.54
C ALA A 4 -9.29 57.08 46.62
N ASP A 5 -9.32 56.20 45.64
CA ASP A 5 -10.05 56.11 44.38
C ASP A 5 -9.79 54.68 43.91
N ASN A 6 -10.86 53.99 43.51
CA ASN A 6 -10.83 52.61 43.06
C ASN A 6 -10.50 52.60 41.56
N LYS A 7 -9.34 52.04 41.16
CA LYS A 7 -9.00 51.88 39.73
C LYS A 7 -8.66 50.41 39.43
N PRO A 8 -9.49 49.69 38.65
CA PRO A 8 -9.19 48.31 38.29
C PRO A 8 -8.06 48.27 37.24
N ASN A 9 -7.01 47.51 37.56
CA ASN A 9 -5.81 47.32 36.77
C ASN A 9 -6.13 46.46 35.52
N LYS A 10 -6.33 47.12 34.37
CA LYS A 10 -6.58 46.53 33.03
C LYS A 10 -5.34 45.88 32.39
N SER A 11 -4.53 45.13 33.13
CA SER A 11 -3.31 44.50 32.58
C SER A 11 -3.32 42.97 32.56
N LYS A 12 -4.37 42.31 33.04
CA LYS A 12 -4.43 40.84 33.13
C LYS A 12 -5.34 40.14 32.11
N LEU A 13 -5.77 40.82 31.04
CA LEU A 13 -6.74 40.26 30.08
C LEU A 13 -6.23 40.17 28.63
N LEU A 14 -4.92 40.14 28.40
CA LEU A 14 -4.36 39.99 27.05
C LEU A 14 -3.34 38.86 26.88
N PHE A 15 -2.93 38.18 27.95
CA PHE A 15 -1.92 37.12 27.87
C PHE A 15 -2.48 35.68 27.76
N GLY A 16 -3.80 35.51 27.73
CA GLY A 16 -4.43 34.18 27.71
C GLY A 16 -4.84 33.65 26.33
N ILE A 17 -4.82 34.49 25.29
CA ILE A 17 -5.41 34.14 23.98
C ILE A 17 -4.32 33.86 22.92
N ALA A 18 -3.10 34.35 23.13
CA ALA A 18 -2.03 34.22 22.15
C ALA A 18 -1.38 32.82 22.08
N THR A 19 -1.40 32.05 23.18
CA THR A 19 -0.80 30.71 23.23
C THR A 19 -1.71 29.61 22.72
N SER A 20 -3.04 29.77 22.76
CA SER A 20 -3.97 28.74 22.27
C SER A 20 -4.15 28.76 20.75
N ILE A 21 -4.02 29.93 20.11
CA ILE A 21 -4.17 30.05 18.65
C ILE A 21 -2.93 29.51 17.90
N PHE A 22 -1.74 29.56 18.51
CA PHE A 22 -0.51 29.08 17.90
C PHE A 22 -0.50 27.54 17.73
N PHE A 23 -1.11 26.79 18.66
CA PHE A 23 -1.24 25.33 18.54
C PHE A 23 -2.29 24.90 17.53
N VAL A 24 -3.35 25.68 17.33
CA VAL A 24 -4.39 25.36 16.33
C VAL A 24 -3.84 25.56 14.91
N ILE A 25 -3.04 26.60 14.67
CA ILE A 25 -2.49 26.87 13.34
C ILE A 25 -1.34 25.92 13.00
N LEU A 26 -0.47 25.55 13.96
CA LEU A 26 0.64 24.62 13.69
C LEU A 26 0.19 23.16 13.56
N GLY A 27 -0.96 22.79 14.16
CA GLY A 27 -1.53 21.44 14.07
C GLY A 27 -2.27 21.13 12.77
N ILE A 28 -2.67 22.14 11.99
CA ILE A 28 -3.46 21.96 10.75
C ILE A 28 -2.56 21.68 9.53
N TYR A 29 -1.27 21.97 9.58
CA TYR A 29 -0.38 21.92 8.40
C TYR A 29 0.50 20.66 8.27
N LEU A 30 0.26 19.61 9.07
CA LEU A 30 1.03 18.36 9.00
C LEU A 30 0.20 17.15 8.60
N PHE A 31 -0.88 17.33 7.86
CA PHE A 31 -1.37 16.26 6.98
C PHE A 31 -0.47 16.23 5.76
N SER A 32 0.66 15.51 5.87
CA SER A 32 1.43 15.09 4.71
C SER A 32 0.51 14.23 3.84
N THR A 33 -0.09 14.82 2.81
CA THR A 33 -0.69 14.06 1.72
C THR A 33 0.46 13.51 0.89
N ALA A 34 1.09 12.44 1.38
CA ALA A 34 2.01 11.67 0.55
C ALA A 34 1.18 11.16 -0.62
N THR A 35 1.42 11.68 -1.82
CA THR A 35 0.77 11.15 -3.01
C THR A 35 1.40 9.80 -3.30
N GLU A 36 0.66 8.70 -3.11
CA GLU A 36 1.17 7.40 -3.53
C GLU A 36 1.14 7.30 -5.04
N GLN A 37 2.32 7.47 -5.61
CA GLN A 37 2.55 7.27 -7.02
C GLN A 37 2.75 5.78 -7.28
N ILE A 38 2.28 5.33 -8.43
CA ILE A 38 2.39 3.95 -8.89
C ILE A 38 3.50 3.90 -9.94
N ASP A 39 4.34 2.88 -9.84
CA ASP A 39 5.31 2.49 -10.84
C ASP A 39 4.88 1.18 -11.48
N THR A 40 5.03 1.09 -12.80
CA THR A 40 4.54 -0.02 -13.61
C THR A 40 5.71 -0.73 -14.26
N PHE A 41 5.74 -2.06 -14.17
CA PHE A 41 6.80 -2.89 -14.73
C PHE A 41 6.24 -3.93 -15.68
N HIS A 42 7.09 -4.40 -16.59
CA HIS A 42 6.68 -5.24 -17.70
C HIS A 42 6.90 -6.73 -17.40
N ALA A 43 5.94 -7.38 -16.75
CA ALA A 43 6.06 -8.78 -16.31
C ALA A 43 6.38 -9.78 -17.44
N GLY A 44 5.77 -9.61 -18.62
CA GLY A 44 5.92 -10.56 -19.72
C GLY A 44 7.32 -10.62 -20.32
N PHE A 45 7.94 -9.46 -20.54
CA PHE A 45 9.33 -9.35 -20.98
C PHE A 45 10.32 -9.80 -19.90
N SER A 46 9.94 -9.67 -18.62
CA SER A 46 10.72 -10.16 -17.48
C SER A 46 10.56 -11.66 -17.22
N GLU A 47 9.91 -12.41 -18.12
CA GLU A 47 9.67 -13.86 -18.02
C GLU A 47 9.22 -14.30 -16.61
N SER A 48 8.27 -13.55 -16.05
CA SER A 48 7.82 -13.74 -14.68
C SER A 48 6.32 -13.52 -14.51
N GLN A 49 5.77 -14.17 -13.50
CA GLN A 49 4.44 -13.92 -12.97
C GLN A 49 4.53 -13.08 -11.71
N TYR A 50 3.48 -12.31 -11.41
CA TYR A 50 3.42 -11.50 -10.21
C TYR A 50 2.15 -11.72 -9.39
N PHE A 51 2.23 -11.39 -8.11
CA PHE A 51 1.17 -11.57 -7.12
C PHE A 51 1.12 -10.39 -6.17
N TYR A 52 -0.08 -9.88 -5.89
CA TYR A 52 -0.28 -8.82 -4.91
C TYR A 52 -0.57 -9.42 -3.53
N SER A 53 -0.04 -8.82 -2.47
CA SER A 53 -0.45 -9.14 -1.10
C SER A 53 -1.92 -8.75 -0.87
N ASP A 54 -2.57 -9.36 0.12
CA ASP A 54 -3.98 -9.05 0.46
C ASP A 54 -4.20 -7.56 0.77
N ASP A 55 -3.20 -6.89 1.36
CA ASP A 55 -3.22 -5.46 1.67
C ASP A 55 -2.62 -4.57 0.56
N SER A 56 -2.26 -5.16 -0.59
CA SER A 56 -1.63 -4.54 -1.76
C SER A 56 -0.31 -3.80 -1.51
N LYS A 57 0.29 -3.88 -0.31
CA LYS A 57 1.54 -3.17 0.01
C LYS A 57 2.76 -3.79 -0.65
N GLN A 58 2.69 -5.07 -1.00
CA GLN A 58 3.78 -5.79 -1.63
C GLN A 58 3.34 -6.45 -2.92
N THR A 59 4.26 -6.45 -3.88
CA THR A 59 4.16 -7.22 -5.12
C THR A 59 5.29 -8.22 -5.15
N LEU A 60 4.92 -9.50 -5.16
CA LEU A 60 5.84 -10.62 -5.34
C LEU A 60 5.97 -10.91 -6.84
N LEU A 61 7.20 -11.14 -7.28
CA LEU A 61 7.55 -11.58 -8.61
C LEU A 61 8.16 -12.99 -8.52
N VAL A 62 7.67 -13.89 -9.36
CA VAL A 62 8.10 -15.27 -9.47
C VAL A 62 8.50 -15.52 -10.91
N ARG A 63 9.74 -15.94 -11.15
CA ARG A 63 10.22 -16.23 -12.51
C ARG A 63 9.63 -17.53 -13.02
N TYR A 64 9.43 -17.62 -14.33
CA TYR A 64 9.01 -18.89 -14.93
C TYR A 64 10.04 -19.99 -14.64
N GLY A 65 9.56 -21.15 -14.18
CA GLY A 65 10.39 -22.28 -13.78
C GLY A 65 10.78 -22.33 -12.31
N GLU A 66 10.57 -21.27 -11.52
CA GLU A 66 10.79 -21.31 -10.05
C GLU A 66 9.70 -22.12 -9.33
N ILE A 67 8.47 -22.06 -9.84
CA ILE A 67 7.34 -22.88 -9.35
C ILE A 67 6.74 -23.63 -10.53
N GLN A 68 6.43 -24.91 -10.33
CA GLN A 68 5.85 -25.77 -11.35
C GLN A 68 4.43 -25.29 -11.72
N ASN A 69 4.08 -25.36 -13.00
CA ASN A 69 2.74 -25.02 -13.52
C ASN A 69 2.31 -23.56 -13.31
N LEU A 70 3.25 -22.65 -13.03
CA LEU A 70 2.98 -21.21 -12.88
C LEU A 70 2.25 -20.66 -14.13
N PRO A 71 1.10 -19.96 -13.97
CA PRO A 71 0.42 -19.35 -15.09
C PRO A 71 1.32 -18.45 -15.90
N THR A 72 1.38 -18.70 -17.20
CA THR A 72 2.20 -17.92 -18.13
C THR A 72 1.42 -16.75 -18.70
N GLN A 73 2.16 -15.77 -19.22
CA GLN A 73 1.62 -14.61 -19.90
C GLN A 73 0.64 -15.00 -21.00
N LEU A 74 -0.54 -14.35 -21.06
CA LEU A 74 -1.56 -14.56 -22.11
C LEU A 74 -2.14 -15.98 -22.18
N GLN A 75 -1.92 -16.80 -21.15
CA GLN A 75 -2.55 -18.10 -21.02
C GLN A 75 -4.06 -17.93 -20.83
N LYS A 76 -4.84 -18.31 -21.85
CA LYS A 76 -6.30 -18.09 -21.87
C LYS A 76 -7.05 -18.84 -20.76
N GLU A 77 -6.69 -20.10 -20.56
CA GLU A 77 -7.33 -20.97 -19.58
C GLU A 77 -6.47 -21.05 -18.32
N ILE A 78 -7.01 -20.54 -17.21
CA ILE A 78 -6.36 -20.57 -15.90
C ILE A 78 -7.05 -21.63 -15.04
N ASP A 79 -6.33 -22.71 -14.72
CA ASP A 79 -6.82 -23.72 -13.81
C ASP A 79 -6.75 -23.23 -12.36
N LYS A 80 -7.92 -23.15 -11.72
CA LYS A 80 -8.06 -22.63 -10.36
C LYS A 80 -7.45 -23.56 -9.32
N SER A 81 -7.43 -24.88 -9.53
CA SER A 81 -6.81 -25.79 -8.56
C SER A 81 -5.30 -25.62 -8.56
N VAL A 82 -4.70 -25.55 -9.76
CA VAL A 82 -3.26 -25.29 -9.93
C VAL A 82 -2.85 -23.95 -9.31
N VAL A 83 -3.63 -22.89 -9.56
CA VAL A 83 -3.37 -21.58 -8.91
C VAL A 83 -3.43 -21.68 -7.39
N SER A 84 -4.40 -22.42 -6.84
CA SER A 84 -4.51 -22.60 -5.39
C SER A 84 -3.33 -23.37 -4.79
N GLU A 85 -2.78 -24.35 -5.52
CA GLU A 85 -1.58 -25.10 -5.12
C GLU A 85 -0.36 -24.18 -5.10
N ILE A 86 -0.16 -23.41 -6.17
CA ILE A 86 0.92 -22.41 -6.25
C ILE A 86 0.82 -21.39 -5.12
N GLU A 87 -0.37 -20.83 -4.88
CA GLU A 87 -0.59 -19.84 -3.82
C GLU A 87 -0.25 -20.38 -2.42
N ALA A 88 -0.36 -21.69 -2.21
CA ALA A 88 0.01 -22.34 -0.94
C ALA A 88 1.54 -22.50 -0.78
N GLU A 89 2.30 -22.48 -1.88
CA GLU A 89 3.77 -22.57 -1.87
C GLU A 89 4.44 -21.19 -1.77
N LEU A 90 3.70 -20.10 -1.98
CA LEU A 90 4.25 -18.74 -1.91
C LEU A 90 4.67 -18.38 -0.47
N PRO A 91 5.79 -17.64 -0.31
CA PRO A 91 6.18 -17.13 1.01
C PRO A 91 5.17 -16.11 1.51
N LYS A 92 5.19 -15.81 2.80
CA LYS A 92 4.33 -14.73 3.33
C LYS A 92 4.89 -13.34 2.97
N PRO A 93 4.02 -12.33 2.87
CA PRO A 93 4.45 -10.94 2.82
C PRO A 93 5.31 -10.59 4.03
N THR A 94 6.41 -9.88 3.79
CA THR A 94 7.37 -9.46 4.81
C THR A 94 7.04 -8.09 5.39
N LYS A 95 6.20 -7.33 4.68
CA LYS A 95 5.56 -6.12 5.17
C LYS A 95 4.05 -6.32 5.06
N GLY A 96 3.36 -5.97 6.13
CA GLY A 96 1.90 -6.10 6.19
C GLY A 96 1.45 -7.47 6.66
N GLU A 97 0.21 -7.82 6.31
CA GLU A 97 -0.43 -9.07 6.71
C GLU A 97 -1.04 -9.78 5.49
N GLY A 98 -1.34 -11.06 5.65
CA GLY A 98 -2.06 -11.85 4.66
C GLY A 98 -1.17 -12.73 3.79
N SER A 99 -1.59 -12.93 2.55
CA SER A 99 -0.94 -13.82 1.58
C SER A 99 -0.88 -13.20 0.19
N TYR A 100 0.01 -13.72 -0.66
CA TYR A 100 0.02 -13.37 -2.07
C TYR A 100 -0.99 -14.23 -2.82
N ARG A 101 -1.78 -13.61 -3.71
CA ARG A 101 -2.73 -14.34 -4.56
C ARG A 101 -2.73 -13.84 -5.98
N TYR A 102 -3.01 -14.75 -6.91
CA TYR A 102 -2.98 -14.47 -8.34
C TYR A 102 -4.06 -13.45 -8.74
N TYR A 103 -5.20 -13.52 -8.06
CA TYR A 103 -6.35 -12.63 -8.26
C TYR A 103 -6.48 -11.54 -7.20
N ASN A 104 -5.48 -11.30 -6.35
CA ASN A 104 -5.55 -10.16 -5.44
C ASN A 104 -5.58 -8.86 -6.22
N SER A 105 -6.36 -7.90 -5.72
CA SER A 105 -6.46 -6.57 -6.31
C SER A 105 -5.24 -5.74 -5.94
N PHE A 106 -4.92 -4.75 -6.77
CA PHE A 106 -3.98 -3.69 -6.42
C PHE A 106 -4.76 -2.48 -5.94
N CYS A 107 -4.70 -2.17 -4.65
CA CYS A 107 -5.57 -1.22 -3.97
C CYS A 107 -4.79 -0.08 -3.33
N CYS A 108 -5.34 1.13 -3.40
CA CYS A 108 -4.84 2.32 -2.72
C CYS A 108 -4.53 2.02 -1.24
N PRO A 109 -3.31 2.33 -0.75
CA PRO A 109 -2.93 1.92 0.59
C PRO A 109 -3.56 2.81 1.67
N HIS A 110 -4.12 3.97 1.31
CA HIS A 110 -4.85 4.85 2.22
C HIS A 110 -6.32 4.46 2.42
N CYS A 111 -7.04 4.12 1.36
CA CYS A 111 -8.49 3.89 1.41
C CYS A 111 -8.93 2.48 0.98
N SER A 112 -7.97 1.63 0.59
CA SER A 112 -8.20 0.26 0.10
C SER A 112 -9.08 0.16 -1.14
N SER A 113 -9.37 1.28 -1.82
CA SER A 113 -10.08 1.26 -3.10
C SER A 113 -9.18 0.63 -4.18
N PRO A 114 -9.69 -0.32 -4.98
CA PRO A 114 -8.89 -0.95 -6.02
C PRO A 114 -8.55 0.03 -7.14
N PHE A 115 -7.27 0.11 -7.50
CA PHE A 115 -6.83 0.64 -8.79
C PHE A 115 -7.07 -0.39 -9.90
N ILE A 116 -6.81 -1.66 -9.59
CA ILE A 116 -7.08 -2.80 -10.46
C ILE A 116 -7.77 -3.88 -9.62
N ASP A 117 -9.01 -4.23 -9.99
CA ASP A 117 -9.85 -5.16 -9.23
C ASP A 117 -9.91 -6.53 -9.92
N PHE A 118 -8.88 -7.35 -9.74
CA PHE A 118 -8.85 -8.72 -10.27
C PHE A 118 -9.82 -9.65 -9.52
N GLN A 119 -10.15 -9.35 -8.26
CA GLN A 119 -11.04 -10.18 -7.47
C GLN A 119 -12.44 -10.19 -8.08
N LYS A 120 -12.96 -9.02 -8.49
CA LYS A 120 -14.24 -8.89 -9.18
C LYS A 120 -14.15 -9.13 -10.68
N ASN A 121 -13.02 -8.83 -11.31
CA ASN A 121 -12.85 -8.89 -12.78
C ASN A 121 -11.79 -9.91 -13.20
N ARG A 122 -11.89 -11.15 -12.73
CA ARG A 122 -10.87 -12.20 -12.96
C ARG A 122 -10.50 -12.40 -14.44
N GLN A 123 -11.44 -12.16 -15.34
CA GLN A 123 -11.27 -12.28 -16.78
C GLN A 123 -10.21 -11.34 -17.38
N ILE A 124 -9.86 -10.25 -16.69
CA ILE A 124 -8.83 -9.33 -17.20
C ILE A 124 -7.40 -9.81 -16.88
N ARG A 125 -7.24 -10.62 -15.83
CA ARG A 125 -5.92 -11.05 -15.33
C ARG A 125 -5.07 -11.77 -16.37
N PRO A 126 -5.59 -12.70 -17.19
CA PRO A 126 -4.78 -13.36 -18.23
C PRO A 126 -4.24 -12.41 -19.30
N ASN A 127 -4.93 -11.30 -19.54
CA ASN A 127 -4.56 -10.31 -20.54
C ASN A 127 -3.66 -9.20 -19.97
N GLU A 128 -3.42 -9.21 -18.66
CA GLU A 128 -2.63 -8.17 -18.02
C GLU A 128 -1.15 -8.40 -18.27
N TYR A 129 -0.53 -7.43 -18.93
CA TYR A 129 0.85 -7.54 -19.38
C TYR A 129 1.84 -6.84 -18.46
N TYR A 130 1.33 -5.94 -17.62
CA TYR A 130 2.10 -5.11 -16.72
C TYR A 130 1.73 -5.38 -15.26
N GLY A 131 2.73 -5.39 -14.40
CA GLY A 131 2.56 -5.38 -12.94
C GLY A 131 2.75 -3.95 -12.40
N ASN A 132 2.32 -3.73 -11.17
CA ASN A 132 2.37 -2.42 -10.53
C ASN A 132 3.01 -2.53 -9.16
N LYS A 133 3.60 -1.44 -8.67
CA LYS A 133 4.06 -1.29 -7.28
C LYS A 133 3.96 0.17 -6.89
N TYR A 134 4.08 0.46 -5.60
CA TYR A 134 4.23 1.84 -5.16
C TYR A 134 5.63 2.38 -5.46
N ILE A 135 5.71 3.67 -5.78
CA ILE A 135 6.99 4.36 -5.85
C ILE A 135 7.68 4.25 -4.48
N ASN A 136 8.99 3.99 -4.49
CA ASN A 136 9.84 3.66 -3.34
C ASN A 136 9.62 2.29 -2.70
N GLU A 137 8.65 1.50 -3.16
CA GLU A 137 8.63 0.07 -2.85
C GLU A 137 9.47 -0.70 -3.90
N LYS A 138 10.13 -1.75 -3.41
CA LYS A 138 10.81 -2.71 -4.28
C LYS A 138 9.83 -3.78 -4.73
N ILE A 139 10.19 -4.48 -5.81
CA ILE A 139 9.56 -5.75 -6.17
C ILE A 139 10.23 -6.83 -5.31
N TYR A 140 9.43 -7.69 -4.69
CA TYR A 140 9.93 -8.80 -3.88
C TYR A 140 10.04 -10.04 -4.74
N THR A 141 11.02 -10.89 -4.46
CA THR A 141 11.16 -12.23 -5.05
C THR A 141 10.96 -13.28 -3.97
N ILE A 142 10.90 -14.56 -4.35
CA ILE A 142 10.80 -15.68 -3.40
C ILE A 142 11.95 -15.61 -2.38
N ASP A 143 13.18 -15.44 -2.85
CA ASP A 143 14.38 -15.38 -1.99
C ASP A 143 14.34 -14.22 -0.99
N ASP A 144 13.93 -13.03 -1.44
CA ASP A 144 13.80 -11.84 -0.59
C ASP A 144 12.86 -12.08 0.61
N ASN A 145 11.79 -12.82 0.39
CA ASN A 145 10.79 -13.09 1.42
C ASN A 145 11.18 -14.24 2.35
N GLN A 146 11.88 -15.26 1.85
CA GLN A 146 12.42 -16.33 2.69
C GLN A 146 13.51 -15.85 3.66
N LEU A 147 14.24 -14.79 3.31
CA LEU A 147 15.27 -14.20 4.18
C LEU A 147 14.70 -13.43 5.38
N ALA A 148 13.44 -13.00 5.33
CA ALA A 148 12.80 -12.26 6.42
C ALA A 148 12.10 -13.15 7.46
N GLU A 149 11.94 -14.45 7.20
CA GLU A 149 11.38 -15.42 8.13
C GLU A 149 12.44 -16.08 9.04
N LYS A 150 13.73 -15.72 8.89
CA LYS A 150 14.86 -16.17 9.72
C LYS A 150 15.24 -15.13 10.76
#